data_AF-A0A838V717-F1
#
_entry.id   AF-A0A838V717-F1
#
_cell.length_a   1.000
_cell.length_b   1.000
_cell.length_c   1.000
_cell.angle_alpha   90.00
_cell.angle_beta   90.00
_cell.angle_gamma   90.00
#
_symmetry.space_group_name_H-M   'P 1'
#
loop_
_entity.id
_entity.type
_entity.pdbx_description
1 polymer ?
#
loop_
_entity_poly.entity_id
_entity_poly.type
_entity_poly.pdbx_seq_one_letter_code
_entity_poly.pdbx_strand_id
1 'polypeptide(L)'
;MAEPADNRTKQVKALHICPRCDSGLVQPTGWEQASDRAHWRVWRRCPECEWLCQSVHNEDEIDAFDDQLDLGAHELADELRALEHANMTALADSFAAALAADLISADDFA
;
A
#
# COMPACT_ATOMS: atom_id res chain seq x y z
N MET A 1 -41.57 31.52 6.94
CA MET A 1 -41.24 30.10 6.72
C MET A 1 -40.10 30.10 5.72
N ALA A 2 -38.87 29.93 6.19
CA ALA A 2 -37.68 29.80 5.37
C ALA A 2 -37.03 28.47 5.77
N GLU A 3 -36.95 27.54 4.82
CA GLU A 3 -36.33 26.23 5.01
C GLU A 3 -34.80 26.41 5.12
N PRO A 4 -34.12 25.76 6.09
CA PRO A 4 -32.67 25.82 6.17
C PRO A 4 -32.07 24.88 5.13
N ALA A 5 -31.06 25.38 4.41
CA ALA A 5 -30.28 24.61 3.46
C ALA A 5 -29.55 23.45 4.16
N ASP A 6 -29.74 22.24 3.64
CA ASP A 6 -29.12 20.99 4.08
C ASP A 6 -27.60 21.05 3.88
N ASN A 7 -26.87 21.50 4.91
CA ASN A 7 -25.41 21.46 4.97
C ASN A 7 -24.95 20.02 5.23
N ARG A 8 -25.07 19.16 4.22
CA ARG A 8 -24.40 17.85 4.23
C ARG A 8 -22.92 18.06 3.97
N THR A 9 -22.18 18.26 5.07
CA THR A 9 -20.73 18.04 5.14
C THR A 9 -20.47 16.58 4.74
N LYS A 10 -20.34 16.33 3.44
CA LYS A 10 -19.99 15.03 2.89
C LYS A 10 -18.55 14.79 3.32
N GLN A 11 -18.32 13.99 4.37
CA GLN A 11 -16.97 13.57 4.75
C GLN A 11 -16.32 12.95 3.50
N VAL A 12 -15.36 13.66 2.91
CA VAL A 12 -14.55 13.15 1.83
C VAL A 12 -13.64 12.12 2.48
N LYS A 13 -13.90 10.82 2.23
CA LYS A 13 -13.00 9.75 2.66
C LYS A 13 -11.62 10.01 2.04
N ALA A 14 -10.55 9.77 2.80
CA ALA A 14 -9.18 9.94 2.34
C ALA A 14 -8.91 9.08 1.09
N LEU A 15 -8.02 9.53 0.21
CA LEU A 15 -7.85 8.96 -1.13
C LEU A 15 -7.35 7.51 -1.16
N HIS A 16 -6.65 7.09 -0.09
CA HIS A 16 -6.18 5.72 0.11
C HIS A 16 -7.28 4.75 0.57
N ILE A 17 -8.47 5.25 0.97
CA ILE A 17 -9.59 4.41 1.43
C ILE A 17 -10.54 4.09 0.28
N CYS A 18 -10.78 2.79 0.05
CA CYS A 18 -11.71 2.33 -0.96
C CYS A 18 -13.16 2.63 -0.55
N PRO A 19 -13.96 3.32 -1.37
CA PRO A 19 -15.36 3.58 -1.02
C PRO A 19 -16.27 2.35 -1.15
N ARG A 20 -15.75 1.21 -1.67
CA ARG A 20 -16.53 -0.04 -1.86
C ARG A 20 -16.30 -1.10 -0.80
N CYS A 21 -15.05 -1.34 -0.42
CA CYS A 21 -14.69 -2.38 0.56
C CYS A 21 -13.98 -1.83 1.80
N ASP A 22 -13.83 -0.51 1.92
CA ASP A 22 -13.15 0.17 3.05
C ASP A 22 -11.67 -0.18 3.24
N SER A 23 -11.06 -0.93 2.31
CA SER A 23 -9.63 -1.17 2.25
C SER A 23 -8.83 0.13 2.23
N GLY A 24 -7.78 0.21 3.05
CA GLY A 24 -6.81 1.32 3.03
C GLY A 24 -5.73 1.22 1.96
N LEU A 25 -5.84 0.25 1.04
CA LEU A 25 -4.81 -0.08 0.07
C LEU A 25 -5.09 0.50 -1.33
N VAL A 26 -5.90 1.54 -1.47
CA VAL A 26 -6.14 2.14 -2.79
C VAL A 26 -4.83 2.69 -3.35
N GLN A 27 -4.44 2.20 -4.52
CA GLN A 27 -3.20 2.58 -5.19
C GLN A 27 -3.48 3.50 -6.38
N PRO A 28 -2.62 4.49 -6.65
CA PRO A 28 -2.68 5.22 -7.89
C PRO A 28 -2.23 4.34 -9.06
N THR A 29 -2.86 4.51 -10.21
CA THR A 29 -2.44 3.90 -11.48
C THR A 29 -1.93 4.93 -12.49
N GLY A 30 -2.02 6.22 -12.15
CA GLY A 30 -1.52 7.31 -12.97
C GLY A 30 -1.84 8.68 -12.34
N TRP A 31 -1.07 9.67 -12.77
CA TRP A 31 -1.14 11.05 -12.30
C TRP A 31 -0.95 12.01 -13.47
N GLU A 32 -1.71 13.09 -13.50
CA GLU A 32 -1.58 14.15 -14.49
C GLU A 32 -1.86 15.50 -13.82
N GLN A 33 -0.91 16.44 -13.91
CA GLN A 33 -1.12 17.79 -13.40
C GLN A 33 -2.13 18.52 -14.29
N ALA A 34 -3.15 19.10 -13.68
CA ALA A 34 -4.14 19.90 -14.37
C ALA A 34 -3.55 21.23 -14.86
N SER A 35 -4.24 21.87 -15.81
CA SER A 35 -3.78 23.10 -16.47
C SER A 35 -3.53 24.28 -15.53
N ASP A 36 -4.20 24.31 -14.39
CA ASP A 36 -4.10 25.37 -13.37
C ASP A 36 -2.96 25.16 -12.36
N ARG A 37 -2.17 24.08 -12.52
CA ARG A 37 -1.05 23.64 -11.66
C ARG A 37 -1.40 23.27 -10.21
N ALA A 38 -2.46 23.85 -9.66
CA ALA A 38 -2.92 23.63 -8.29
C ALA A 38 -3.74 22.34 -8.12
N HIS A 39 -4.09 21.66 -9.22
CA HIS A 39 -4.85 20.42 -9.18
C HIS A 39 -4.18 19.28 -9.93
N TRP A 40 -4.48 18.07 -9.50
CA TRP A 40 -3.99 16.82 -10.06
C TRP A 40 -5.15 15.91 -10.39
N ARG A 41 -5.14 15.38 -11.62
CA ARG A 41 -5.99 14.26 -12.00
C ARG A 41 -5.28 12.97 -11.64
N VAL A 42 -5.95 12.13 -10.87
CA VAL A 42 -5.41 10.86 -10.38
C VAL A 42 -6.33 9.73 -10.79
N TRP A 43 -5.74 8.67 -11.32
CA TRP A 43 -6.41 7.39 -11.52
C TRP A 43 -6.06 6.48 -10.35
N ARG A 44 -7.05 5.83 -9.77
CA ARG A 44 -6.90 4.96 -8.61
C ARG A 44 -7.53 3.60 -8.85
N ARG A 45 -6.93 2.57 -8.26
CA ARG A 45 -7.43 1.20 -8.22
C ARG A 45 -7.39 0.66 -6.78
N CYS A 46 -8.46 0.03 -6.34
CA CYS A 46 -8.42 -0.83 -5.15
C CYS A 46 -7.91 -2.22 -5.54
N PRO A 47 -6.84 -2.73 -4.90
CA PRO A 47 -6.31 -4.06 -5.21
C PRO A 47 -7.21 -5.19 -4.72
N GLU A 48 -8.05 -4.96 -3.70
CA GLU A 48 -8.91 -6.00 -3.12
C GLU A 48 -10.19 -6.24 -3.94
N CYS A 49 -10.91 -5.17 -4.30
CA CYS A 49 -12.21 -5.28 -4.97
C CYS A 49 -12.20 -4.75 -6.41
N GLU A 50 -11.02 -4.43 -6.94
CA GLU A 50 -10.78 -3.92 -8.30
C GLU A 50 -11.55 -2.63 -8.66
N TRP A 51 -12.01 -1.89 -7.67
CA TRP A 51 -12.67 -0.61 -7.91
C TRP A 51 -11.71 0.37 -8.60
N LEU A 52 -12.16 1.02 -9.67
CA LEU A 52 -11.41 2.01 -10.43
C LEU A 52 -12.08 3.38 -10.32
N CYS A 53 -11.27 4.44 -10.25
CA CYS A 53 -11.75 5.81 -10.20
C CYS A 53 -10.78 6.77 -10.85
N GLN A 54 -11.32 7.83 -11.45
CA GLN A 54 -10.58 8.99 -11.91
C GLN A 54 -11.21 10.23 -11.28
N SER A 55 -10.41 11.04 -10.59
CA SER A 55 -10.87 12.26 -9.95
C SER A 55 -9.77 13.33 -9.91
N VAL A 56 -10.18 14.58 -9.76
CA VAL A 56 -9.28 15.73 -9.65
C VAL A 56 -9.23 16.19 -8.20
N HIS A 57 -8.03 16.46 -7.70
CA HIS A 57 -7.72 16.79 -6.31
C HIS A 57 -6.79 17.98 -6.23
N ASN A 58 -6.80 18.68 -5.11
CA ASN A 58 -5.85 19.76 -4.84
C ASN A 58 -4.50 19.20 -4.33
N GLU A 59 -3.51 20.08 -4.16
CA GLU A 59 -2.18 19.73 -3.65
C GLU A 59 -2.23 19.07 -2.26
N ASP A 60 -2.96 19.64 -1.31
CA ASP A 60 -3.05 19.09 0.07
C ASP A 60 -3.59 17.65 0.10
N GLU A 61 -4.58 17.34 -0.75
CA GLU A 61 -5.14 15.98 -0.87
C GLU A 61 -4.15 15.00 -1.53
N ILE A 62 -3.30 15.48 -2.44
CA ILE A 62 -2.26 14.67 -3.07
C ILE A 62 -1.12 14.40 -2.11
N ASP A 63 -0.62 15.42 -1.42
CA ASP A 63 0.47 15.28 -0.44
C ASP A 63 0.06 14.29 0.66
N ALA A 64 -1.16 14.44 1.19
CA ALA A 64 -1.69 13.50 2.18
C ALA A 64 -1.90 12.08 1.63
N PHE A 65 -2.08 11.91 0.31
CA PHE A 65 -2.17 10.59 -0.30
C PHE A 65 -0.78 9.98 -0.48
N ASP A 66 0.19 10.74 -0.97
CA ASP A 66 1.58 10.31 -1.14
C ASP A 66 2.21 9.89 0.20
N ASP A 67 1.99 10.66 1.27
CA ASP A 67 2.42 10.29 2.63
C ASP A 67 1.91 8.91 3.05
N GLN A 68 0.67 8.57 2.69
CA GLN A 68 0.06 7.27 3.02
C GLN A 68 0.61 6.14 2.16
N LEU A 69 0.94 6.42 0.89
CA LEU A 69 1.58 5.45 0.01
C LEU A 69 3.00 5.12 0.51
N ASP A 70 3.76 6.13 0.92
CA ASP A 70 5.09 5.96 1.48
C ASP A 70 5.03 5.19 2.80
N LEU A 71 4.09 5.50 3.69
CA LEU A 71 3.89 4.74 4.92
C LEU A 71 3.63 3.26 4.63
N GLY A 72 2.68 2.95 3.74
CA GLY A 72 2.35 1.58 3.38
C GLY A 72 3.53 0.85 2.72
N ALA A 73 4.32 1.53 1.89
CA ALA A 73 5.52 0.95 1.29
C ALA A 73 6.60 0.59 2.33
N HIS A 74 6.77 1.44 3.35
CA HIS A 74 7.70 1.16 4.46
C HIS A 74 7.22 -0.03 5.29
N GLU A 75 5.93 -0.08 5.65
CA GLU A 75 5.34 -1.20 6.40
C GLU A 75 5.55 -2.53 5.67
N LEU A 76 5.25 -2.58 4.36
CA LEU A 76 5.46 -3.77 3.55
C LEU A 76 6.95 -4.19 3.47
N ALA A 77 7.86 -3.22 3.35
CA ALA A 77 9.29 -3.50 3.31
C ALA A 77 9.81 -4.05 4.65
N ASP A 78 9.34 -3.53 5.77
CA ASP A 78 9.73 -3.99 7.10
C ASP A 78 9.19 -5.40 7.38
N GLU A 79 7.93 -5.67 7.03
CA GLU A 79 7.35 -7.01 7.15
C GLU A 79 8.09 -8.03 6.29
N LEU A 80 8.44 -7.67 5.05
CA LEU A 80 9.22 -8.55 4.17
C LEU A 80 10.58 -8.89 4.78
N ARG A 81 11.31 -7.89 5.30
CA ARG A 81 12.62 -8.11 5.95
C ARG A 81 12.50 -9.02 7.17
N ALA A 82 11.46 -8.84 7.98
CA ALA A 82 11.22 -9.67 9.15
C ALA A 82 10.95 -11.14 8.73
N LEU A 83 10.16 -11.35 7.67
CA LEU A 83 9.87 -12.67 7.14
C LEU A 83 11.11 -13.33 6.53
N GLU A 84 11.92 -12.59 5.76
CA GLU A 84 13.19 -13.07 5.22
C GLU A 84 14.14 -13.51 6.34
N HIS A 85 14.28 -12.71 7.38
CA HIS A 85 15.11 -13.05 8.53
C HIS A 85 14.63 -14.33 9.23
N ALA A 86 13.33 -14.48 9.45
CA ALA A 86 12.74 -15.69 10.03
C ALA A 86 12.99 -16.92 9.16
N ASN A 87 12.80 -16.80 7.84
CA ASN A 87 13.04 -17.89 6.89
C ASN A 87 14.52 -18.31 6.87
N MET A 88 15.43 -17.35 6.82
CA MET A 88 16.87 -17.64 6.81
C MET A 88 17.33 -18.28 8.12
N THR A 89 16.76 -17.86 9.25
CA THR A 89 17.03 -18.50 10.55
C THR A 89 16.56 -19.95 10.56
N ALA A 90 15.32 -20.21 10.13
CA ALA A 90 14.77 -21.57 10.08
C ALA A 90 15.55 -22.49 9.11
N LEU A 91 16.02 -21.94 8.00
CA LEU A 91 16.86 -22.66 7.05
C LEU A 91 18.23 -23.00 7.67
N ALA A 92 18.86 -22.02 8.34
CA ALA A 92 20.14 -22.23 9.01
C ALA A 92 20.05 -23.31 10.10
N ASP A 93 18.98 -23.31 10.90
CA ASP A 93 18.73 -24.34 11.92
C ASP A 93 18.56 -25.73 11.30
N SER A 94 17.85 -25.81 10.18
CA SER A 94 17.65 -27.06 9.44
C SER A 94 18.97 -27.61 8.88
N PHE A 95 19.82 -26.74 8.31
CA PHE A 95 21.14 -27.14 7.84
C PHE A 95 22.09 -27.51 8.97
N ALA A 96 22.07 -26.78 10.09
CA ALA A 96 22.88 -27.12 11.25
C ALA A 96 22.53 -28.51 11.80
N ALA A 97 21.24 -28.84 11.87
CA ALA A 97 20.78 -30.17 12.28
C ALA A 97 21.19 -31.26 11.27
N ALA A 98 21.07 -31.00 9.97
CA ALA A 98 21.47 -31.95 8.94
C ALA A 98 22.99 -32.19 8.91
N LEU A 99 23.80 -31.14 9.07
CA LEU A 99 25.26 -31.24 9.21
C LEU A 99 25.64 -32.04 10.46
N ALA A 100 25.01 -31.78 11.61
CA ALA A 100 25.27 -32.50 12.85
C ALA A 100 24.90 -33.99 12.75
N ALA A 101 23.95 -34.33 11.87
CA ALA A 101 23.52 -35.70 11.60
C ALA A 101 24.25 -36.34 10.40
N ASP A 102 25.26 -35.66 9.82
CA ASP A 102 26.02 -36.11 8.64
C ASP A 102 25.13 -36.43 7.42
N LEU A 103 24.00 -35.70 7.29
CA LEU A 103 23.02 -35.88 6.22
C LEU A 103 23.30 -35.00 4.99
N ILE A 104 24.14 -33.98 5.15
CA ILE A 104 24.59 -33.07 4.09
C ILE A 104 26.09 -32.81 4.22
N SER A 105 26.73 -32.56 3.09
CA SER A 105 28.16 -32.30 2.93
C SER A 105 28.39 -31.10 2.01
N ALA A 106 29.65 -30.70 1.79
CA ALA A 106 29.96 -29.61 0.88
C ALA A 106 29.56 -29.90 -0.57
N ASP A 107 29.56 -31.17 -0.99
CA ASP A 107 29.22 -31.60 -2.35
C ASP A 107 27.74 -31.34 -2.69
N ASP A 108 26.87 -31.22 -1.69
CA ASP A 108 25.44 -30.94 -1.87
C ASP A 108 25.14 -29.49 -2.30
N PHE A 109 26.15 -28.60 -2.29
CA PHE A 109 26.02 -27.17 -2.62
C PHE A 109 26.84 -26.73 -3.85
N ALA A 110 27.45 -27.68 -4.57
CA ALA A 110 28.29 -27.42 -5.74
C ALA A 110 27.49 -27.09 -7.02
#